data_AF-A0A958KUH6-F1
#
_entry.id   AF-A0A958KUH6-F1
#
_cell.length_a   1.000
_cell.length_b   1.000
_cell.length_c   1.000
_cell.angle_alpha   90.00
_cell.angle_beta   90.00
_cell.angle_gamma   90.00
#
_symmetry.space_group_name_H-M   'P 1'
#
loop_
_entity.id
_entity.type
_entity.pdbx_description
1 polymer ?
#
loop_
_entity_poly.entity_id
_entity_poly.type
_entity_poly.pdbx_seq_one_letter_code
_entity_poly.pdbx_strand_id
1 'polypeptide(L)'
;MSAGVRYLEKIFKFFSSIQLAIIIIISLGIISAVGTIVEARYDATYAQKLVYGSPYMYLIMGLLCVNLINVMIDRWPWKPYHAGFVCAHVGIIILIAGSLMTKIYGVDGSMSFDIGQSNRYVMLPDTEFVVYSAFGDGNYKHMYSNRQDYLLQPPQQYPD
;
A
#
# COMPACT_ATOMS: atom_id res chain seq x y z
N MET A 1 29.06 18.76 26.86
CA MET A 1 27.83 18.31 26.16
C MET A 1 28.00 16.85 25.80
N SER A 2 27.09 15.98 26.27
CA SER A 2 27.20 14.52 26.23
C SER A 2 27.32 13.99 24.78
N ALA A 3 28.21 13.01 24.56
CA ALA A 3 28.44 12.38 23.27
C ALA A 3 27.16 11.84 22.60
N GLY A 4 26.14 11.49 23.40
CA GLY A 4 24.83 11.06 22.91
C GLY A 4 24.08 12.15 22.13
N VAL A 5 24.18 13.42 22.56
CA VAL A 5 23.51 14.55 21.87
C VAL A 5 24.12 14.75 20.47
N ARG A 6 25.44 14.61 20.36
CA ARG A 6 26.19 14.77 19.11
C ARG A 6 25.90 13.65 18.09
N TYR A 7 25.61 12.44 18.57
CA TYR A 7 25.16 11.33 17.73
C TYR A 7 23.74 11.54 17.22
N LEU A 8 22.84 12.00 18.09
CA LEU A 8 21.46 12.31 17.73
C LEU A 8 21.40 13.38 16.64
N GLU A 9 22.17 14.48 16.79
CA GLU A 9 22.24 15.55 15.78
C GLU A 9 22.73 15.06 14.42
N LYS A 10 23.70 14.13 14.39
CA LYS A 10 24.18 13.53 13.13
C LYS A 10 23.10 12.69 12.45
N ILE A 11 22.36 11.90 13.22
CA ILE A 11 21.25 11.09 12.71
C ILE A 11 20.14 12.00 12.18
N PHE A 12 19.74 13.01 12.95
CA PHE A 12 18.73 14.00 12.52
C PHE A 12 19.15 14.73 11.25
N LYS A 13 20.40 15.19 11.15
CA LYS A 13 20.91 15.82 9.92
C LYS A 13 20.92 14.89 8.72
N PHE A 14 21.23 13.61 8.93
CA PHE A 14 21.18 12.62 7.86
C PHE A 14 19.75 12.42 7.36
N PHE A 15 18.79 12.24 8.27
CA PHE A 15 17.39 12.06 7.91
C PHE A 15 16.71 13.34 7.41
N SER A 16 17.21 14.53 7.76
CA SER A 16 16.76 15.82 7.22
C SER A 16 17.49 16.22 5.93
N SER A 17 18.32 15.34 5.35
CA SER A 17 19.07 15.66 4.14
C SER A 17 18.17 15.70 2.90
N ILE A 18 18.32 16.74 2.10
CA ILE A 18 17.67 16.87 0.78
C ILE A 18 18.14 15.77 -0.18
N GLN A 19 19.40 15.32 -0.04
CA GLN A 19 19.95 14.24 -0.88
C GLN A 19 19.22 12.92 -0.61
N LEU A 20 18.89 12.64 0.66
CA LEU A 20 18.08 11.48 1.02
C LEU A 20 16.68 11.59 0.42
N ALA A 21 16.05 12.77 0.50
CA ALA A 21 14.73 13.01 -0.08
C ALA A 21 14.69 12.72 -1.59
N ILE A 22 15.71 13.18 -2.34
CA ILE A 22 15.83 12.94 -3.78
C ILE A 22 15.94 11.43 -4.07
N ILE A 23 16.79 10.72 -3.33
CA ILE A 23 16.93 9.26 -3.50
C ILE A 23 15.60 8.56 -3.24
N ILE A 24 14.90 8.92 -2.17
CA ILE A 24 13.58 8.37 -1.82
C ILE A 24 12.56 8.60 -2.96
N ILE A 25 12.47 9.83 -3.47
CA ILE A 25 11.51 10.18 -4.53
C ILE A 25 11.82 9.44 -5.83
N ILE A 26 13.10 9.32 -6.21
CA ILE A 26 13.52 8.55 -7.39
C ILE A 26 13.18 7.08 -7.21
N SER A 27 13.50 6.48 -6.06
CA SER A 27 13.17 5.08 -5.77
C SER A 27 11.66 4.84 -5.80
N LEU A 28 10.86 5.75 -5.23
CA LEU A 28 9.40 5.68 -5.28
C LEU A 28 8.90 5.76 -6.74
N GLY A 29 9.48 6.64 -7.56
CA GLY A 29 9.18 6.76 -8.98
C GLY A 29 9.50 5.50 -9.77
N ILE A 30 10.65 4.86 -9.51
CA ILE A 30 11.02 3.59 -10.15
C ILE A 30 10.04 2.47 -9.77
N ILE A 31 9.73 2.32 -8.48
CA ILE A 31 8.79 1.30 -8.02
C ILE A 31 7.40 1.55 -8.61
N SER A 32 6.95 2.81 -8.64
CA SER A 32 5.68 3.17 -9.25
C SER A 32 5.64 2.83 -10.74
N ALA A 33 6.69 3.16 -11.49
CA ALA A 33 6.79 2.84 -12.90
C ALA A 33 6.79 1.32 -13.15
N VAL A 34 7.50 0.55 -12.34
CA VAL A 34 7.46 -0.93 -12.38
C VAL A 34 6.04 -1.43 -12.07
N GLY A 35 5.39 -0.87 -11.05
CA GLY A 35 4.00 -1.16 -10.70
C GLY A 35 3.05 -0.97 -11.88
N THR A 36 3.15 0.18 -12.56
CA THR A 36 2.33 0.49 -13.75
C THR A 36 2.61 -0.48 -14.90
N ILE A 37 3.86 -0.90 -15.13
CA ILE A 37 4.19 -1.89 -16.18
C ILE A 37 3.62 -3.27 -15.83
N VAL A 38 3.72 -3.67 -14.56
CA VAL A 38 3.18 -4.96 -14.07
C VAL A 38 1.66 -4.97 -14.17
N GLU A 39 1.01 -3.88 -13.77
CA GLU A 39 -0.44 -3.68 -13.90
C GLU A 39 -0.89 -3.79 -15.35
N ALA A 40 -0.18 -3.13 -16.28
CA ALA A 40 -0.51 -3.17 -17.70
C ALA A 40 -0.33 -4.57 -18.35
N ARG A 41 0.48 -5.45 -17.76
CA ARG A 41 0.75 -6.80 -18.31
C ARG A 41 -0.09 -7.91 -17.68
N TYR A 42 -0.39 -7.81 -16.39
CA TYR A 42 -1.03 -8.88 -15.64
C TYR A 42 -2.42 -8.45 -15.19
N ASP A 43 -2.49 -7.66 -14.12
CA ASP A 43 -3.72 -7.06 -13.59
C ASP A 43 -3.34 -6.09 -12.46
N ALA A 44 -4.26 -5.20 -12.10
CA ALA A 44 -4.10 -4.28 -10.97
C ALA A 44 -3.98 -5.04 -9.64
N THR A 45 -4.73 -6.14 -9.48
CA THR A 45 -4.66 -6.99 -8.28
C THR A 45 -3.27 -7.62 -8.09
N TYR A 46 -2.63 -8.02 -9.19
CA TYR A 46 -1.27 -8.57 -9.17
C TYR A 46 -0.23 -7.51 -8.80
N ALA A 47 -0.32 -6.31 -9.40
CA ALA A 47 0.58 -5.21 -9.10
C ALA A 47 0.46 -4.74 -7.64
N GLN A 48 -0.77 -4.70 -7.11
CA GLN A 48 -1.04 -4.34 -5.72
C GLN A 48 -0.36 -5.28 -4.74
N LYS A 49 -0.43 -6.60 -4.95
CA LYS A 49 0.16 -7.57 -4.02
C LYS A 49 1.68 -7.67 -4.17
N LEU A 50 2.19 -7.70 -5.40
CA LEU A 50 3.62 -7.96 -5.64
C LEU A 50 4.49 -6.72 -5.54
N VAL A 51 4.01 -5.56 -6.03
CA VAL A 51 4.82 -4.34 -6.09
C VAL A 51 4.49 -3.42 -4.92
N TYR A 52 3.23 -3.01 -4.80
CA TYR A 52 2.79 -2.07 -3.75
C TYR A 52 2.73 -2.72 -2.36
N GLY A 53 2.48 -4.04 -2.32
CA GLY A 53 2.50 -4.89 -1.14
C GLY A 53 3.91 -5.28 -0.67
N SER A 54 4.95 -4.93 -1.43
CA SER A 54 6.31 -5.35 -1.11
C SER A 54 6.85 -4.63 0.14
N PRO A 55 7.71 -5.30 0.94
CA PRO A 55 8.35 -4.67 2.09
C PRO A 55 9.22 -3.46 1.70
N TYR A 56 9.77 -3.45 0.48
CA TYR A 56 10.54 -2.32 -0.05
C TYR A 56 9.68 -1.06 -0.21
N MET A 57 8.46 -1.21 -0.73
CA MET A 57 7.53 -0.09 -0.87
C MET A 57 7.20 0.52 0.51
N TYR A 58 6.91 -0.33 1.51
CA TYR A 58 6.64 0.16 2.88
C TYR A 58 7.85 0.83 3.51
N LEU A 59 9.05 0.30 3.30
CA LEU A 59 10.28 0.89 3.82
C LEU A 59 10.50 2.29 3.23
N ILE A 60 10.37 2.43 1.91
CA ILE A 60 10.55 3.73 1.23
C ILE A 60 9.46 4.73 1.65
N MET A 61 8.21 4.29 1.77
CA MET A 61 7.12 5.13 2.26
C MET A 61 7.34 5.61 3.70
N GLY A 62 7.84 4.72 4.57
CA GLY A 62 8.21 5.06 5.95
C GLY A 62 9.38 6.05 6.01
N LEU A 63 10.42 5.82 5.20
CA LEU A 63 11.55 6.75 5.07
C LEU A 63 11.12 8.13 4.58
N LEU A 64 10.19 8.18 3.62
CA LEU A 64 9.62 9.44 3.14
C LEU A 64 8.93 10.20 4.28
N CYS A 65 8.07 9.55 5.06
CA CYS A 65 7.42 10.16 6.22
C CYS A 65 8.42 10.71 7.23
N VAL A 66 9.42 9.91 7.61
CA VAL A 66 10.46 10.32 8.57
C VAL A 66 11.26 11.51 8.03
N ASN A 67 11.61 11.50 6.74
CA ASN A 67 12.31 12.59 6.09
C ASN A 67 11.47 13.88 6.10
N LEU A 68 10.19 13.82 5.72
CA LEU A 68 9.29 14.98 5.71
C LEU A 68 9.15 15.60 7.10
N ILE A 69 8.94 14.77 8.14
CA ILE A 69 8.83 15.23 9.54
C ILE A 69 10.12 15.93 9.98
N ASN A 70 11.28 15.34 9.71
CA ASN A 70 12.57 15.91 10.10
C ASN A 70 12.85 17.23 9.37
N VAL A 71 12.56 17.30 8.07
CA VAL A 71 12.71 18.52 7.27
C VAL A 71 11.77 19.64 7.74
N MET A 72 10.57 19.29 8.21
CA MET A 72 9.65 20.25 8.82
C MET A 72 10.17 20.80 10.16
N ILE A 73 10.75 19.94 11.01
CA ILE A 73 11.32 20.32 12.31
C ILE A 73 12.57 21.20 12.12
N ASP A 74 13.46 20.85 11.20
CA ASP A 74 14.71 21.60 10.94
C ASP A 74 14.46 23.05 10.49
N ARG A 75 13.34 23.31 9.80
CA ARG A 75 12.93 24.65 9.34
C ARG A 75 12.06 25.43 10.33
N TRP A 76 11.97 25.00 11.57
CA TRP A 76 11.27 25.73 12.61
C TRP A 76 12.10 26.96 13.05
N PRO A 77 11.54 28.18 13.22
CA PRO A 77 10.13 28.58 13.28
C PRO A 77 9.51 29.04 11.95
N TRP A 78 8.31 28.56 11.64
CA TRP A 78 7.62 28.85 10.39
C TRP A 78 7.04 30.26 10.35
N LYS A 79 7.48 31.05 9.36
CA LYS A 79 6.89 32.34 8.98
C LYS A 79 5.76 32.17 7.96
N PRO A 80 4.80 33.10 7.85
CA PRO A 80 3.61 32.96 6.98
C PRO A 80 3.93 32.72 5.49
N TYR A 81 5.09 33.17 4.99
CA TYR A 81 5.52 32.88 3.62
C TYR A 81 5.89 31.40 3.37
N HIS A 82 6.10 30.60 4.42
CA HIS A 82 6.32 29.15 4.29
C HIS A 82 5.02 28.34 4.32
N ALA A 83 3.85 28.99 4.32
CA ALA A 83 2.57 28.29 4.42
C ALA A 83 2.40 27.20 3.34
N GLY A 84 2.81 27.48 2.10
CA GLY A 84 2.75 26.48 1.02
C GLY A 84 3.67 25.27 1.27
N PHE A 85 4.88 25.51 1.79
CA PHE A 85 5.82 24.45 2.15
C PHE A 85 5.24 23.55 3.27
N VAL A 86 4.73 24.16 4.34
CA VAL A 86 4.15 23.41 5.47
C VAL A 86 2.91 22.64 5.02
N CYS A 87 2.01 23.28 4.26
CA CYS A 87 0.80 22.65 3.74
C CYS A 87 1.11 21.43 2.88
N ALA A 88 2.08 21.52 1.97
CA ALA A 88 2.46 20.38 1.13
C ALA A 88 2.98 19.19 1.94
N HIS A 89 3.86 19.44 2.93
CA HIS A 89 4.43 18.36 3.74
C HIS A 89 3.39 17.72 4.64
N VAL A 90 2.57 18.54 5.32
CA VAL A 90 1.45 18.05 6.14
C VAL A 90 0.45 17.27 5.30
N GLY A 91 0.11 17.77 4.10
CA GLY A 91 -0.79 17.10 3.17
C GLY A 91 -0.28 15.71 2.78
N ILE A 92 0.99 15.59 2.40
CA ILE A 92 1.60 14.29 2.07
C ILE A 92 1.58 13.34 3.28
N ILE A 93 1.93 13.84 4.48
CA ILE A 93 1.90 13.03 5.71
C ILE A 93 0.47 12.51 5.99
N ILE A 94 -0.55 13.37 5.83
CA ILE A 94 -1.96 12.98 5.99
C ILE A 94 -2.36 11.93 4.96
N LEU A 95 -1.97 12.09 3.68
CA LEU A 95 -2.28 11.11 2.64
C LEU A 95 -1.65 9.75 2.92
N ILE A 96 -0.40 9.72 3.41
CA ILE A 96 0.28 8.47 3.76
C ILE A 96 -0.38 7.83 4.98
N ALA A 97 -0.74 8.61 6.00
CA ALA A 97 -1.46 8.09 7.16
C ALA A 97 -2.85 7.53 6.77
N GLY A 98 -3.58 8.26 5.94
CA GLY A 98 -4.89 7.85 5.43
C GLY A 98 -4.80 6.56 4.60
N SER A 99 -3.81 6.45 3.71
CA SER A 99 -3.62 5.23 2.91
C SER A 99 -3.28 4.02 3.77
N LEU A 100 -2.50 4.19 4.86
CA LEU A 100 -2.23 3.12 5.81
C LEU A 100 -3.50 2.68 6.56
N MET A 101 -4.35 3.64 6.96
CA MET A 101 -5.64 3.31 7.59
C MET A 101 -6.55 2.54 6.63
N THR A 102 -6.69 2.99 5.39
CA THR A 102 -7.47 2.27 4.36
C THR A 102 -6.88 0.89 4.08
N LYS A 103 -5.56 0.72 4.16
CA LYS A 103 -4.95 -0.60 3.98
C LYS A 103 -5.28 -1.58 5.12
N ILE A 104 -5.30 -1.10 6.37
CA ILE A 104 -5.53 -1.97 7.55
C ILE A 104 -7.03 -2.25 7.75
N TYR A 105 -7.88 -1.25 7.52
CA TYR A 105 -9.31 -1.31 7.84
C TYR A 105 -10.24 -1.25 6.62
N GLY A 106 -9.71 -0.93 5.45
CA GLY A 106 -10.49 -0.84 4.23
C GLY A 106 -10.86 -2.22 3.70
N VAL A 107 -12.06 -2.30 3.13
CA VAL A 107 -12.56 -3.48 2.44
C VAL A 107 -12.72 -3.08 0.98
N ASP A 108 -11.89 -3.68 0.12
CA ASP A 108 -11.98 -3.49 -1.33
C ASP A 108 -13.03 -4.45 -1.90
N GLY A 109 -13.84 -3.98 -2.85
CA GLY A 109 -14.88 -4.76 -3.49
C GLY A 109 -15.34 -4.13 -4.78
N SER A 110 -15.83 -4.95 -5.71
CA SER A 110 -16.40 -4.51 -6.97
C SER A 110 -17.91 -4.78 -6.99
N MET A 111 -18.66 -3.88 -7.62
CA MET A 111 -20.08 -4.06 -7.84
C MET A 111 -20.36 -3.80 -9.32
N SER A 112 -20.99 -4.77 -9.98
CA SER A 112 -21.46 -4.63 -11.36
C SER A 112 -22.97 -4.50 -11.36
N PHE A 113 -23.49 -3.59 -12.20
CA PHE A 113 -24.92 -3.35 -12.39
C PHE A 113 -25.18 -3.00 -13.86
N ASP A 114 -26.31 -3.49 -14.39
CA ASP A 114 -26.79 -3.13 -15.72
C ASP A 114 -27.66 -1.86 -15.67
N ILE A 115 -27.88 -1.26 -16.84
CA ILE A 115 -28.70 -0.05 -16.98
C ILE A 115 -30.13 -0.33 -16.47
N GLY A 116 -30.52 0.40 -15.42
CA GLY A 116 -31.84 0.26 -14.79
C GLY A 116 -31.95 -0.80 -13.69
N GLN A 117 -30.87 -1.53 -13.40
CA GLN A 117 -30.81 -2.50 -12.31
C GLN A 117 -30.26 -1.87 -11.01
N SER A 118 -30.69 -2.41 -9.86
CA SER A 118 -30.13 -2.08 -8.55
C SER A 118 -29.55 -3.34 -7.92
N ASN A 119 -28.28 -3.29 -7.50
CA ASN A 119 -27.61 -4.42 -6.85
C ASN A 119 -27.26 -4.02 -5.40
N ARG A 120 -27.44 -4.95 -4.46
CA ARG A 120 -27.09 -4.77 -3.02
C ARG A 120 -25.91 -5.64 -2.60
N TYR A 121 -25.36 -6.43 -3.51
CA TYR A 121 -24.26 -7.34 -3.25
C TYR A 121 -22.97 -6.78 -3.84
N VAL A 122 -21.90 -6.81 -3.05
CA VAL A 122 -20.54 -6.44 -3.46
C VAL A 122 -19.72 -7.72 -3.59
N MET A 123 -19.02 -7.87 -4.69
CA MET A 123 -18.07 -8.95 -4.90
C MET A 123 -16.74 -8.55 -4.28
N LEU A 124 -16.26 -9.33 -3.31
CA LEU A 124 -14.94 -9.12 -2.74
C LEU A 124 -13.92 -9.83 -3.64
N PRO A 125 -12.74 -9.24 -3.89
CA PRO A 125 -11.66 -9.87 -4.68
C PRO A 125 -10.95 -11.02 -3.93
N ASP A 126 -11.47 -11.41 -2.76
CA ASP A 126 -10.95 -12.52 -1.98
C ASP A 126 -10.98 -13.82 -2.79
N THR A 127 -9.82 -14.45 -2.94
CA THR A 127 -9.75 -15.73 -3.63
C THR A 127 -10.22 -16.82 -2.69
N GLU A 128 -11.48 -17.19 -2.85
CA GLU A 128 -12.17 -18.18 -2.03
C GLU A 128 -12.03 -19.57 -2.67
N PHE A 129 -11.42 -20.52 -1.96
CA PHE A 129 -11.50 -21.92 -2.35
C PHE A 129 -12.86 -22.47 -1.99
N VAL A 130 -13.68 -22.77 -2.99
CA VAL A 130 -15.02 -23.35 -2.78
C VAL A 130 -15.03 -24.78 -3.29
N VAL A 131 -15.18 -25.76 -2.38
CA VAL A 131 -15.34 -27.17 -2.75
C VAL A 131 -16.82 -27.49 -2.91
N TYR A 132 -17.20 -27.92 -4.10
CA TYR A 132 -18.54 -28.42 -4.41
C TYR A 132 -18.51 -29.95 -4.44
N SER A 133 -19.31 -30.60 -3.60
CA SER A 133 -19.61 -32.02 -3.76
C SER A 133 -20.94 -32.15 -4.51
N ALA A 134 -20.91 -32.71 -5.72
CA ALA A 134 -22.12 -33.11 -6.42
C ALA A 134 -22.49 -34.53 -5.97
N PHE A 135 -23.56 -34.67 -5.18
CA PHE A 135 -24.21 -35.97 -5.02
C PHE A 135 -25.10 -36.20 -6.24
N GLY A 136 -25.19 -37.45 -6.72
CA GLY A 136 -25.82 -37.83 -8.01
C GLY A 136 -27.26 -37.37 -8.26
N ASP A 137 -27.90 -36.71 -7.29
CA ASP A 137 -29.22 -36.08 -7.36
C ASP A 137 -29.20 -34.60 -7.81
N GLY A 138 -28.07 -34.10 -8.32
CA GLY A 138 -27.98 -32.72 -8.88
C GLY A 138 -28.01 -31.61 -7.82
N ASN A 139 -27.94 -31.95 -6.53
CA ASN A 139 -27.86 -30.99 -5.42
C ASN A 139 -26.40 -30.68 -5.08
N TYR A 140 -25.97 -29.45 -5.38
CA TYR A 140 -24.68 -28.89 -4.99
C TYR A 140 -24.79 -28.27 -3.59
N LYS A 141 -24.02 -28.80 -2.63
CA LYS A 141 -23.95 -28.25 -1.26
C LYS A 141 -22.55 -27.67 -1.02
N HIS A 142 -22.48 -26.38 -0.71
CA HIS A 142 -21.23 -25.70 -0.36
C HIS A 142 -20.73 -26.24 0.99
N MET A 143 -19.64 -27.01 0.98
CA MET A 143 -19.15 -27.70 2.18
C MET A 143 -17.97 -26.99 2.86
N TYR A 144 -17.17 -26.23 2.10
CA TYR A 144 -16.01 -25.55 2.66
C TYR A 144 -15.63 -24.33 1.81
N SER A 145 -15.42 -23.22 2.50
CA SER A 145 -14.94 -21.95 1.97
C SER A 145 -13.73 -21.55 2.80
N ASN A 146 -12.57 -21.43 2.18
CA ASN A 146 -11.40 -20.88 2.84
C ASN A 146 -10.75 -19.82 1.95
N ARG A 147 -10.44 -18.67 2.56
CA ARG A 147 -9.79 -17.55 1.90
C ARG A 147 -8.30 -17.87 1.79
N GLN A 148 -7.83 -18.15 0.58
CA GLN A 148 -6.45 -18.56 0.30
C GLN A 148 -5.89 -17.70 -0.83
N ASP A 149 -4.77 -17.03 -0.60
CA ASP A 149 -4.20 -16.10 -1.58
C ASP A 149 -3.21 -16.82 -2.52
N TYR A 150 -3.74 -17.39 -3.60
CA TYR A 150 -2.98 -18.23 -4.53
C TYR A 150 -1.83 -17.51 -5.27
N LEU A 151 -1.81 -16.17 -5.26
CA LEU A 151 -0.76 -15.39 -5.91
C LEU A 151 0.53 -15.36 -5.09
N LEU A 152 0.41 -15.38 -3.76
CA LEU A 152 1.54 -15.40 -2.84
C LEU A 152 1.84 -16.83 -2.36
N GLN A 153 0.86 -17.72 -2.38
CA GLN A 153 0.96 -19.12 -1.98
C GLN A 153 0.40 -20.02 -3.09
N PRO A 154 1.20 -20.35 -4.11
CA PRO A 154 0.75 -21.23 -5.18
C PRO A 154 0.39 -22.62 -4.62
N PRO A 155 -0.63 -23.29 -5.17
CA PRO A 155 -1.06 -24.60 -4.70
C PRO A 155 0.07 -25.62 -4.86
N GLN A 156 0.41 -26.33 -3.77
CA GLN A 156 1.48 -27.34 -3.77
C GLN A 156 1.11 -28.64 -4.48
N GLN A 157 -0.18 -28.88 -4.73
CA GLN A 157 -0.67 -30.05 -5.44
C GLN A 157 -1.64 -29.61 -6.53
N TYR A 158 -1.32 -29.98 -7.77
CA TYR A 158 -2.28 -29.96 -8.87
C TYR A 158 -3.18 -31.20 -8.71
N PRO A 159 -4.51 -31.07 -8.80
CA PRO A 159 -5.37 -32.23 -8.94
C PRO A 159 -5.09 -32.88 -10.31
N ASP A 160 -4.79 -34.18 -10.29
CA ASP A 160 -4.65 -35.02 -11.50
C ASP A 160 -5.99 -35.18 -12.24
#